data_AF-A0AAW5L990-F1
#
_entry.id   AF-A0AAW5L990-F1
#
_cell.length_a   1.000
_cell.length_b   1.000
_cell.length_c   1.000
_cell.angle_alpha   90.00
_cell.angle_beta   90.00
_cell.angle_gamma   90.00
#
_symmetry.space_group_name_H-M   'P 1'
#
loop_
_entity.id
_entity.type
_entity.pdbx_description
1 polymer ?
#
loop_
_entity_poly.entity_id
_entity_poly.type
_entity_poly.pdbx_seq_one_letter_code
_entity_poly.pdbx_strand_id
1 'polypeptide(L)' 'MTEDQLSPDQLNQWALKMIENLHPQTSPTFRKGKIGGWRDEFTDEMKEAFKAAGNLLISLEYEENLNW' A
#
# COMPACT_ATOMS: atom_id res chain seq x y z
N MET A 1 16.88 -22.31 0.99
CA MET A 1 17.50 -21.16 0.30
C MET A 1 17.94 -20.19 1.38
N THR A 2 19.22 -20.21 1.71
CA THR A 2 19.85 -19.25 2.63
C THR A 2 20.47 -18.12 1.80
N GLU A 3 20.54 -16.92 2.36
CA GLU A 3 20.75 -15.61 1.71
C GLU A 3 22.10 -15.37 1.00
N ASP A 4 22.83 -16.42 0.60
CA ASP A 4 24.10 -16.33 -0.13
C ASP A 4 23.94 -16.80 -1.58
N GLN A 5 24.27 -16.08 -2.66
CA GLN A 5 24.74 -14.71 -2.92
C GLN A 5 24.28 -14.44 -4.37
N LEU A 6 23.38 -13.48 -4.62
CA LEU A 6 23.14 -13.04 -5.99
C LEU A 6 24.37 -12.29 -6.50
N SER A 7 24.86 -12.61 -7.69
CA SER A 7 25.98 -11.86 -8.28
C SER A 7 25.58 -10.38 -8.45
N PRO A 8 26.56 -9.45 -8.47
CA PRO A 8 26.28 -8.04 -8.73
C PRO A 8 25.46 -7.81 -10.01
N ASP A 9 25.72 -8.60 -11.05
CA ASP A 9 24.96 -8.53 -12.29
C ASP A 9 23.52 -8.99 -12.11
N GLN A 10 23.28 -10.07 -11.37
CA GLN A 10 21.93 -10.52 -11.04
C GLN A 10 21.19 -9.45 -10.24
N LEU A 11 21.81 -8.84 -9.23
CA LEU A 11 21.20 -7.75 -8.46
C LEU A 11 20.84 -6.55 -9.36
N ASN A 12 21.74 -6.16 -10.27
CA ASN A 12 21.49 -5.08 -11.22
C ASN A 12 20.33 -5.40 -12.17
N GLN A 13 20.24 -6.64 -12.68
CA GLN A 13 19.13 -7.06 -13.52
C GLN A 13 17.79 -6.98 -12.80
N TRP A 14 17.76 -7.34 -11.51
CA TRP A 14 16.55 -7.21 -10.69
C TRP A 14 16.20 -5.75 -10.40
N ALA A 15 17.20 -4.91 -10.10
CA ALA A 15 16.98 -3.47 -9.91
C ALA A 15 16.40 -2.81 -11.16
N LEU A 16 16.91 -3.12 -12.35
CA LEU A 16 16.39 -2.62 -13.62
C LEU A 16 14.93 -3.06 -13.85
N LYS A 17 14.61 -4.33 -13.62
CA LYS A 17 13.24 -4.83 -13.71
C LYS A 17 12.30 -4.16 -12.70
N MET A 18 12.77 -3.88 -11.48
CA MET A 18 11.97 -3.15 -10.50
C MET A 18 11.70 -1.73 -10.98
N ILE A 19 12.70 -1.03 -11.52
CA ILE A 19 12.55 0.34 -12.05
C ILE A 19 11.61 0.37 -13.26
N GLU A 20 11.69 -0.60 -14.18
CA GLU A 20 10.82 -0.69 -15.36
C GLU A 20 9.34 -0.86 -14.97
N ASN A 21 9.07 -1.56 -13.86
CA ASN A 21 7.72 -1.75 -13.34
C ASN A 21 7.19 -0.54 -12.54
N LEU A 22 8.02 0.48 -12.28
CA LEU A 22 7.54 1.71 -11.68
C LEU A 22 6.90 2.58 -12.75
N HIS A 23 5.71 3.11 -12.46
CA HIS A 23 5.03 4.09 -13.31
C HIS A 23 4.83 5.42 -12.56
N PRO A 24 5.88 6.24 -12.34
CA PRO A 24 5.77 7.45 -11.53
C PRO A 24 4.81 8.51 -12.09
N GLN A 25 4.58 8.49 -13.41
CA GLN A 25 3.66 9.41 -14.08
C GLN A 25 2.19 9.16 -13.72
N THR A 26 1.84 7.92 -13.37
CA THR A 26 0.48 7.53 -13.00
C THR A 26 0.33 7.27 -11.50
N SER A 27 1.37 6.72 -10.86
CA SER A 27 1.39 6.40 -9.43
C SER A 27 2.80 6.61 -8.85
N PRO A 28 3.12 7.83 -8.39
CA PRO A 28 4.39 8.10 -7.72
C PRO A 28 4.46 7.40 -6.37
N THR A 29 5.64 6.87 -6.00
CA THR A 29 5.90 6.20 -4.72
C THR A 29 5.49 7.05 -3.52
N PHE A 30 5.76 8.35 -3.58
CA PHE A 30 5.27 9.33 -2.62
C PHE A 30 4.00 10.00 -3.17
N ARG A 31 2.87 9.29 -3.08
CA ARG A 31 1.61 9.74 -3.71
C ARG A 31 0.95 10.93 -3.02
N LYS A 32 0.59 10.78 -1.74
CA LYS A 32 -0.12 11.82 -0.94
C LYS A 32 0.52 12.06 0.43
N GLY A 33 1.11 11.03 1.05
CA GLY A 33 1.79 11.15 2.35
C GLY A 33 0.88 11.62 3.50
N LYS A 34 -0.43 11.34 3.43
CA LYS A 34 -1.44 11.77 4.40
C LYS A 34 -2.26 10.58 4.89
N ILE A 35 -2.64 10.62 6.17
CA ILE A 35 -3.60 9.69 6.76
C ILE A 35 -4.98 9.95 6.15
N GLY A 36 -5.79 8.90 6.00
CA GLY A 36 -7.17 9.01 5.57
C GLY A 36 -7.39 9.11 4.06
N GLY A 37 -6.35 8.91 3.24
CA GLY A 37 -6.47 8.97 1.78
C GLY A 37 -7.42 7.95 1.15
N TRP A 38 -7.85 6.93 1.90
CA TRP A 38 -8.86 5.95 1.49
C TRP A 38 -10.25 6.58 1.31
N ARG A 39 -10.56 7.69 2.02
CA ARG A 39 -11.85 8.39 1.95
C ARG A 39 -12.14 8.95 0.55
N ASP A 40 -11.10 9.28 -0.20
CA ASP A 40 -11.20 9.76 -1.59
C ASP A 40 -11.45 8.63 -2.60
N GLU A 41 -11.08 7.40 -2.24
CA GLU A 41 -11.05 6.26 -3.17
C GLU A 41 -12.24 5.30 -2.94
N PHE A 42 -12.79 5.27 -1.72
CA PHE A 42 -13.88 4.38 -1.35
C PHE A 42 -15.24 4.94 -1.76
N THR A 43 -16.00 4.16 -2.52
CA THR A 43 -17.44 4.39 -2.72
C THR A 43 -18.21 4.05 -1.44
N ASP A 44 -19.46 4.51 -1.34
CA ASP A 44 -20.28 4.20 -0.16
C ASP A 44 -20.57 2.71 -0.03
N GLU A 45 -20.75 1.99 -1.14
CA GLU A 45 -20.87 0.52 -1.14
C GLU A 45 -19.61 -0.17 -0.59
N MET A 46 -18.42 0.31 -0.97
CA MET A 46 -17.16 -0.20 -0.45
C MET A 46 -17.02 0.07 1.04
N LYS A 47 -17.44 1.25 1.53
CA LYS A 47 -17.42 1.58 2.95
C LYS A 47 -18.29 0.60 3.73
N GLU A 48 -19.51 0.36 3.30
CA GLU A 48 -20.44 -0.58 3.95
C GLU A 48 -19.89 -2.00 3.97
N ALA A 49 -19.36 -2.49 2.85
CA ALA A 49 -18.72 -3.80 2.80
C ALA A 49 -17.50 -3.89 3.74
N PHE A 50 -16.75 -2.80 3.86
CA PHE A 50 -15.55 -2.74 4.70
C PHE A 50 -15.84 -2.51 6.19
N LYS A 51 -17.08 -2.16 6.59
CA LYS A 51 -17.46 -2.02 8.01
C LYS A 51 -17.16 -3.29 8.82
N ALA A 52 -17.09 -4.47 8.19
CA ALA A 52 -16.67 -5.72 8.81
C ALA A 52 -15.25 -5.66 9.45
N ALA A 53 -14.36 -4.80 8.94
CA ALA A 53 -13.01 -4.60 9.50
C ALA A 53 -12.98 -3.55 10.62
N GLY A 54 -14.09 -2.88 10.93
CA GLY A 54 -14.12 -1.71 11.81
C GLY A 54 -13.54 -1.96 13.21
N ASN A 55 -13.84 -3.11 13.81
CA ASN A 55 -13.28 -3.47 15.13
C ASN A 55 -11.76 -3.65 15.09
N LEU A 56 -11.23 -4.19 13.99
CA LEU A 56 -9.79 -4.34 13.79
C LEU A 56 -9.12 -2.96 13.67
N LEU A 57 -9.71 -2.05 12.89
CA LEU A 57 -9.20 -0.68 12.74
C LEU A 57 -9.13 0.05 14.08
N ILE A 58 -10.14 -0.10 14.93
CA ILE A 58 -10.17 0.47 16.28
C ILE A 58 -9.08 -0.16 17.16
N SER A 59 -8.95 -1.49 17.15
CA SER A 59 -7.94 -2.19 17.94
C SER A 59 -6.49 -1.84 17.56
N LEU A 60 -6.28 -1.45 16.31
CA LEU A 60 -4.99 -1.04 15.76
C LEU A 60 -4.79 0.48 15.79
N GLU A 61 -5.73 1.24 16.38
CA GLU A 61 -5.68 2.70 16.50
C GLU A 61 -5.66 3.45 15.16
N TYR A 62 -6.16 2.82 14.08
CA TYR A 62 -6.33 3.49 12.77
C TYR A 62 -7.60 4.34 12.70
N GLU A 63 -8.63 4.01 13.48
CA GLU A 63 -9.90 4.76 13.57
C GLU A 63 -10.41 4.77 15.02
N GLU A 64 -11.11 5.82 15.45
CA GLU A 64 -11.55 5.97 16.85
C GLU A 64 -12.83 5.19 17.16
N ASN A 65 -13.72 5.06 16.18
CA ASN A 65 -15.04 4.43 16.33
C ASN A 65 -15.60 4.04 14.96
N LEU A 66 -16.76 3.37 14.91
CA LEU A 66 -17.36 2.87 13.66
C LEU A 66 -17.96 3.95 12.75
N ASN A 67 -18.00 5.22 13.18
CA ASN A 67 -18.52 6.35 12.39
C ASN A 67 -17.43 7.01 11.52
N TRP A 68 -16.53 6.19 10.95
CA TRP A 68 -15.58 6.60 9.92
C TRP A 68 -16.17 6.62 8.52
#